data_AF-A0A4Y8MK14-F1
#
_entry.id   AF-A0A4Y8MK14-F1
#
_cell.length_a   1.000
_cell.length_b   1.000
_cell.length_c   1.000
_cell.angle_alpha   90.00
_cell.angle_beta   90.00
_cell.angle_gamma   90.00
#
_symmetry.space_group_name_H-M   'P 1'
#
loop_
_entity.id
_entity.type
_entity.pdbx_description
1 polymer ?
#
loop_
_entity_poly.entity_id
_entity_poly.type
_entity_poly.pdbx_seq_one_letter_code
_entity_poly.pdbx_strand_id
1 'polypeptide(L)'
;MKFSEPGKPNRLSKRHAVEQSLARIRDPAGQGQLVFTRVYDEPALSAAEAADTMSRQGIERTAIVGVAVSIKDLFDVRGVPTWAGSHEMWNDQMADFDAIVMPTVPANTPKLTELAADDEYGRMNLLMLRNPTVISALDGRALTIPCHEHGGAPVGLTIACAGGLDWNFLSIAATIENIFLA
;
A
#
# COMPACT_ATOMS: atom_id res chain seq x y z
N MET A 1 1.76 -20.02 9.45
CA MET A 1 0.48 -20.33 10.13
C MET A 1 0.02 -21.69 9.61
N LYS A 2 -0.11 -22.72 10.46
CA LYS A 2 -0.66 -24.01 10.01
C LYS A 2 -2.18 -23.87 9.96
N PHE A 3 -2.75 -23.86 8.76
CA PHE A 3 -4.19 -24.02 8.57
C PHE A 3 -4.58 -25.42 9.07
N SER A 4 -5.69 -25.53 9.80
CA SER A 4 -6.16 -26.82 10.34
C SER A 4 -6.43 -27.81 9.22
N GLU A 5 -6.04 -29.08 9.41
CA GLU A 5 -6.41 -30.17 8.51
C GLU A 5 -7.93 -30.29 8.38
N PRO A 6 -8.49 -30.41 7.16
CA PRO A 6 -9.91 -30.60 6.97
C PRO A 6 -10.35 -31.94 7.60
N GLY A 7 -11.32 -31.91 8.52
CA GLY A 7 -12.01 -33.10 9.01
C GLY A 7 -11.75 -33.53 10.46
N LYS A 8 -10.90 -32.85 11.24
CA LYS A 8 -10.77 -33.12 12.69
C LYS A 8 -11.53 -32.08 13.52
N PRO A 9 -12.53 -32.47 14.33
CA PRO A 9 -13.26 -31.55 15.19
C PRO A 9 -12.43 -31.25 16.44
N ASN A 10 -11.40 -30.42 16.30
CA ASN A 10 -10.92 -29.60 17.42
C ASN A 10 -11.13 -28.14 17.05
N ARG A 11 -12.40 -27.76 17.01
CA ARG A 11 -12.82 -26.48 16.47
C ARG A 11 -12.75 -25.45 17.59
N LEU A 12 -11.54 -24.98 17.88
CA LEU A 12 -11.35 -23.79 18.72
C LEU A 12 -12.26 -22.67 18.19
N SER A 13 -12.95 -21.99 19.11
CA SER A 13 -13.78 -20.82 18.78
C SER A 13 -12.93 -19.83 17.98
N LYS A 14 -13.53 -19.26 16.92
CA LYS A 14 -12.88 -18.21 16.12
C LYS A 14 -12.64 -16.97 16.96
N ARG A 15 -13.58 -16.62 17.85
CA ARG A 15 -13.37 -15.56 18.85
C ARG A 15 -12.13 -15.86 19.69
N HIS A 16 -11.99 -17.07 20.20
CA HIS A 16 -10.82 -17.46 20.98
C HIS A 16 -9.51 -17.36 20.18
N ALA A 17 -9.52 -17.74 18.90
CA ALA A 17 -8.34 -17.60 18.02
C ALA A 17 -7.95 -16.12 17.79
N VAL A 18 -8.93 -15.22 17.70
CA VAL A 18 -8.69 -13.77 17.62
C VAL A 18 -8.14 -13.25 18.95
N GLU A 19 -8.72 -13.64 20.09
CA GLU A 19 -8.22 -13.26 21.42
C GLU A 19 -6.76 -13.68 21.63
N GLN A 20 -6.38 -14.89 21.21
CA GLN A 20 -4.99 -15.34 21.24
C GLN A 20 -4.08 -14.50 20.33
N SER A 21 -4.56 -14.10 19.15
CA SER A 21 -3.80 -13.25 18.24
C SER A 21 -3.58 -11.86 18.85
N LEU A 22 -4.63 -11.26 19.41
CA LEU A 22 -4.57 -9.97 20.10
C LEU A 22 -3.63 -10.01 21.30
N ALA A 23 -3.66 -11.10 22.10
CA ALA A 23 -2.74 -11.30 23.20
C ALA A 23 -1.28 -11.35 22.73
N ARG A 24 -0.98 -12.06 21.63
CA ARG A 24 0.38 -12.09 21.05
C ARG A 24 0.82 -10.73 20.49
N ILE A 25 -0.09 -9.97 19.90
CA ILE A 25 0.19 -8.63 19.39
C ILE A 25 0.56 -7.69 20.55
N ARG A 26 -0.09 -7.86 21.71
CA ARG A 26 0.09 -7.00 22.89
C ARG A 26 1.20 -7.46 23.83
N ASP A 27 1.79 -8.63 23.61
CA ASP A 27 2.89 -9.14 24.40
C ASP A 27 4.09 -8.16 24.34
N PRO A 28 4.49 -7.53 25.45
CA PRO A 28 5.63 -6.61 25.47
C PRO A 28 6.96 -7.27 25.12
N ALA A 29 7.09 -8.60 25.29
CA ALA A 29 8.26 -9.36 24.86
C ALA A 29 8.19 -9.77 23.38
N GLY A 30 7.04 -9.58 22.73
CA GLY A 30 6.81 -9.88 21.32
C GLY A 30 7.24 -8.77 20.38
N GLN A 31 6.95 -8.95 19.08
CA GLN A 31 7.24 -7.98 18.02
C GLN A 31 5.97 -7.22 17.56
N GLY A 32 4.84 -7.40 18.24
CA GLY A 32 3.56 -6.85 17.78
C GLY A 32 3.58 -5.33 17.65
N GLN A 33 4.24 -4.62 18.57
CA GLN A 33 4.40 -3.16 18.51
C GLN A 33 5.22 -2.66 17.32
N LEU A 34 6.06 -3.51 16.72
CA LEU A 34 6.87 -3.19 15.54
C LEU A 34 6.17 -3.57 14.23
N VAL A 35 5.22 -4.50 14.29
CA VAL A 35 4.52 -5.04 13.11
C VAL A 35 3.21 -4.28 12.84
N PHE A 36 2.50 -3.85 13.88
CA PHE A 36 1.17 -3.26 13.75
C PHE A 36 1.18 -1.79 14.13
N THR A 37 0.89 -0.92 13.15
CA THR A 37 0.61 0.52 13.40
C THR A 37 -0.75 0.72 14.06
N ARG A 38 -1.69 -0.21 13.84
CA ARG A 38 -3.02 -0.20 14.42
C ARG A 38 -3.56 -1.61 14.62
N VAL A 39 -4.36 -1.79 15.66
CA VAL A 39 -5.05 -3.05 15.99
C VAL A 39 -6.55 -2.78 16.08
N TYR A 40 -7.35 -3.62 15.43
CA TYR A 40 -8.82 -3.47 15.33
C TYR A 40 -9.52 -4.44 16.28
N ASP A 41 -9.40 -4.22 17.59
CA ASP A 41 -9.90 -5.16 18.61
C ASP A 41 -11.38 -5.48 18.49
N GLU A 42 -12.26 -4.48 18.70
CA GLU A 42 -13.71 -4.67 18.70
C GLU A 42 -14.24 -5.19 17.35
N PRO A 43 -13.85 -4.62 16.19
CA PRO A 43 -14.28 -5.15 14.90
C PRO A 43 -13.83 -6.59 14.66
N ALA A 44 -12.60 -6.95 15.06
CA ALA A 44 -12.09 -8.32 14.87
C ALA A 44 -12.82 -9.33 15.76
N LEU A 45 -13.06 -8.99 17.02
CA LEU A 45 -13.81 -9.85 17.95
C LEU A 45 -15.26 -10.03 17.48
N SER A 46 -15.94 -8.93 17.11
CA SER A 46 -17.32 -8.96 16.60
C SER A 46 -17.43 -9.81 15.33
N ALA A 47 -16.50 -9.65 14.38
CA ALA A 47 -16.47 -10.47 13.17
C ALA A 47 -16.25 -11.96 13.48
N ALA A 48 -15.41 -12.27 14.46
CA ALA A 48 -15.15 -13.63 14.88
C ALA A 48 -16.37 -14.28 15.58
N GLU A 49 -17.12 -13.52 16.39
CA GLU A 49 -18.38 -13.98 16.99
C GLU A 49 -19.47 -14.25 15.95
N ALA A 50 -19.59 -13.36 14.96
CA ALA A 50 -20.50 -13.57 13.84
C ALA A 50 -20.12 -14.85 13.09
N ALA A 51 -18.84 -15.07 12.84
CA ALA A 51 -18.34 -16.27 12.20
C ALA A 51 -18.57 -17.54 13.04
N ASP A 52 -18.42 -17.49 14.36
CA ASP A 52 -18.79 -18.60 15.26
C ASP A 52 -20.30 -18.87 15.25
N THR A 53 -21.14 -17.83 15.12
CA THR A 53 -22.59 -17.97 15.00
C THR A 53 -22.98 -18.64 13.69
N MET A 54 -22.41 -18.19 12.56
CA MET A 54 -22.61 -18.81 11.25
C MET A 54 -22.18 -20.29 11.26
N SER A 55 -21.05 -20.57 11.92
CA SER A 55 -20.53 -21.93 12.08
C SER A 55 -21.51 -22.85 12.80
N ARG A 56 -22.09 -22.39 13.91
CA ARG A 56 -23.09 -23.14 14.70
C ARG A 56 -24.37 -23.43 13.91
N GLN A 57 -24.68 -22.57 12.93
CA GLN A 57 -25.83 -22.72 12.05
C GLN A 57 -25.51 -23.55 10.79
N GLY A 58 -24.28 -24.07 10.63
CA GLY A 58 -23.86 -24.81 9.44
C GLY A 58 -23.66 -23.94 8.20
N ILE A 59 -23.54 -22.62 8.36
CA ILE A 59 -23.41 -21.63 7.28
C ILE A 59 -21.93 -21.27 7.09
N GLU A 60 -21.10 -22.26 6.80
CA GLU A 60 -19.70 -21.99 6.41
C GLU A 60 -19.55 -22.09 4.90
N ARG A 61 -19.40 -20.93 4.24
CA ARG A 61 -19.35 -20.86 2.78
C ARG A 61 -17.94 -20.96 2.21
N THR A 62 -16.91 -20.65 2.98
CA THR A 62 -15.51 -20.63 2.51
C THR A 62 -14.53 -21.01 3.62
N ALA A 63 -13.34 -21.45 3.23
CA ALA A 63 -12.27 -21.83 4.16
C ALA A 63 -11.69 -20.66 4.98
N ILE A 64 -12.02 -19.41 4.64
CA ILE A 64 -11.45 -18.21 5.26
C ILE A 64 -12.38 -17.57 6.30
N VAL A 65 -13.61 -18.07 6.47
CA VAL A 65 -14.55 -17.53 7.46
C VAL A 65 -13.91 -17.56 8.85
N GLY A 66 -13.79 -16.40 9.49
CA GLY A 66 -13.20 -16.25 10.83
C GLY A 66 -11.69 -16.41 10.93
N VAL A 67 -10.96 -16.44 9.81
CA VAL A 67 -9.50 -16.36 9.82
C VAL A 67 -9.10 -14.90 10.10
N ALA A 68 -8.30 -14.69 11.13
CA ALA A 68 -7.71 -13.38 11.43
C ALA A 68 -6.69 -13.01 10.34
N VAL A 69 -6.78 -11.78 9.83
CA VAL A 69 -5.88 -11.24 8.82
C VAL A 69 -5.32 -9.89 9.25
N SER A 70 -4.11 -9.58 8.80
CA SER A 70 -3.54 -8.24 8.88
C SER A 70 -3.73 -7.54 7.54
N ILE A 71 -4.02 -6.25 7.57
CA ILE A 71 -4.09 -5.40 6.38
C ILE A 71 -2.78 -4.61 6.35
N LYS A 72 -2.04 -4.72 5.25
CA LYS A 72 -0.87 -3.85 5.05
C LYS A 72 -1.37 -2.43 4.98
N ASP A 73 -0.70 -1.50 5.66
CA ASP A 73 -1.04 -0.06 5.71
C ASP A 73 -0.88 0.67 4.36
N LEU A 74 -0.95 -0.07 3.25
CA LEU A 74 -1.00 0.38 1.86
C LEU A 74 -2.40 0.19 1.26
N PHE A 75 -3.34 -0.37 2.03
CA PHE A 75 -4.70 -0.65 1.61
C PHE A 75 -5.69 0.08 2.48
N ASP A 76 -6.69 0.67 1.83
CA ASP A 76 -7.72 1.44 2.52
C ASP A 76 -8.58 0.58 3.44
N VAL A 77 -8.77 1.09 4.65
CA VAL A 77 -9.77 0.61 5.60
C VAL A 77 -10.77 1.75 5.82
N ARG A 78 -12.06 1.48 5.60
CA ARG A 78 -13.11 2.50 5.71
C ARG A 78 -13.03 3.23 7.07
N GLY A 79 -12.98 4.57 7.01
CA GLY A 79 -12.94 5.42 8.19
C GLY A 79 -11.57 5.50 8.87
N VAL A 80 -10.53 4.94 8.26
CA VAL A 80 -9.15 4.98 8.74
C VAL A 80 -8.28 5.60 7.65
N PRO A 81 -7.46 6.63 7.97
CA PRO A 81 -6.49 7.13 7.02
C PRO A 81 -5.46 6.04 6.68
N THR A 82 -5.11 5.92 5.41
CA THR A 82 -4.03 5.06 4.92
C THR A 82 -2.72 5.83 5.00
N TRP A 83 -1.81 5.39 5.86
CA TRP A 83 -0.55 6.12 6.09
C TRP A 83 0.60 5.59 5.22
N ALA A 84 0.46 4.43 4.56
CA ALA A 84 1.55 3.80 3.81
C ALA A 84 2.84 3.61 4.64
N GLY A 85 2.71 3.47 5.96
CA GLY A 85 3.85 3.41 6.88
C GLY A 85 4.55 4.74 7.13
N SER A 86 4.01 5.88 6.70
CA SER A 86 4.48 7.21 7.09
C SER A 86 3.85 7.64 8.43
N HIS A 87 4.49 8.58 9.12
CA HIS A 87 3.92 9.21 10.33
C HIS A 87 3.03 10.42 9.99
N GLU A 88 3.01 10.84 8.71
CA GLU A 88 2.39 12.07 8.23
C GLU A 88 1.55 11.78 6.99
N MET A 89 0.35 12.35 6.95
CA MET A 89 -0.56 12.15 5.83
C MET A 89 -0.01 12.91 4.62
N TRP A 90 0.07 12.24 3.47
CA TRP A 90 0.51 12.87 2.21
C TRP A 90 -0.21 14.18 1.93
N ASN A 91 -1.51 14.24 2.19
CA ASN A 91 -2.31 15.43 2.00
C ASN A 91 -1.90 16.59 2.92
N ASP A 92 -1.44 16.31 4.14
CA ASP A 92 -0.96 17.34 5.06
C ASP A 92 0.38 17.92 4.56
N GLN A 93 1.28 17.06 4.08
CA GLN A 93 2.56 17.47 3.48
C GLN A 93 2.39 18.26 2.18
N MET A 94 1.32 17.97 1.44
CA MET A 94 0.96 18.66 0.20
C MET A 94 0.09 19.89 0.43
N ALA A 95 -0.32 20.20 1.66
CA ALA A 95 -1.32 21.25 1.92
C ALA A 95 -0.90 22.64 1.40
N ASP A 96 0.40 22.94 1.45
CA ASP A 96 0.97 24.21 1.00
C ASP A 96 1.47 24.18 -0.46
N PHE A 97 1.26 23.07 -1.18
CA PHE A 97 1.77 22.88 -2.54
C PHE A 97 0.69 22.37 -3.50
N ASP A 98 0.51 23.05 -4.62
CA ASP A 98 -0.43 22.58 -5.65
C ASP A 98 0.04 21.30 -6.35
N ALA A 99 1.37 21.16 -6.53
CA ALA A 99 1.99 20.01 -7.16
C ALA A 99 3.48 19.89 -6.81
N ILE A 100 4.00 18.66 -6.89
CA ILE A 100 5.43 18.35 -6.91
C ILE A 100 5.84 18.03 -8.35
N VAL A 101 7.01 18.52 -8.76
CA VAL A 101 7.62 18.20 -10.04
C VAL A 101 8.94 17.46 -9.80
N MET A 102 9.12 16.31 -10.45
CA MET A 102 10.28 15.45 -10.27
C MET A 102 10.61 14.65 -11.54
N PRO A 103 11.83 14.14 -11.70
CA PRO A 103 12.10 13.11 -12.71
C PRO A 103 11.21 11.89 -12.50
N THR A 104 10.74 11.25 -13.58
CA THR A 104 9.90 10.05 -13.47
C THR A 104 10.61 8.90 -12.78
N VAL A 105 11.87 8.69 -13.12
CA VAL A 105 12.76 7.72 -12.51
C VAL A 105 14.06 8.40 -12.09
N PRO A 106 14.72 7.95 -11.02
CA PRO A 106 15.89 8.64 -10.48
C PRO A 106 17.21 8.32 -11.22
N ALA A 107 17.18 7.44 -12.21
CA ALA A 107 18.34 7.09 -13.03
C ALA A 107 17.91 6.69 -14.44
N ASN A 108 18.85 6.75 -15.39
CA ASN A 108 18.64 6.27 -16.75
C ASN A 108 18.43 4.75 -16.78
N THR A 109 17.80 4.26 -17.85
CA THR A 109 17.59 2.84 -18.08
C THR A 109 18.93 2.09 -18.12
N PRO A 110 19.16 1.11 -17.23
CA PRO A 110 20.35 0.27 -17.26
C PRO A 110 20.30 -0.70 -18.44
N LYS A 111 21.45 -1.26 -18.82
CA LYS A 111 21.47 -2.31 -19.85
C LYS A 111 20.89 -3.59 -19.29
N LEU A 112 20.17 -4.36 -20.11
CA LEU A 112 19.59 -5.64 -19.69
C LEU A 112 20.65 -6.61 -19.14
N THR A 113 21.86 -6.61 -19.73
CA THR A 113 22.98 -7.44 -19.29
C THR A 113 23.50 -7.08 -17.90
N GLU A 114 23.26 -5.84 -17.44
CA GLU A 114 23.66 -5.38 -16.10
C GLU A 114 22.68 -5.85 -15.02
N LEU A 115 21.49 -6.36 -15.40
CA LEU A 115 20.45 -6.83 -14.49
C LEU A 115 20.32 -8.36 -14.44
N ALA A 116 21.36 -9.09 -14.85
CA ALA A 116 21.33 -10.55 -14.91
C ALA A 116 21.32 -11.23 -13.52
N ALA A 117 21.77 -10.51 -12.48
CA ALA A 117 21.78 -11.00 -11.11
C ALA A 117 20.57 -10.46 -10.32
N ASP A 118 19.95 -11.34 -9.52
CA ASP A 118 18.70 -11.04 -8.80
C ASP A 118 18.84 -9.89 -7.79
N ASP A 119 20.00 -9.78 -7.14
CA ASP A 119 20.30 -8.73 -6.17
C ASP A 119 20.39 -7.35 -6.83
N GLU A 120 21.09 -7.27 -7.96
CA GLU A 120 21.22 -6.06 -8.75
C GLU A 120 19.89 -5.66 -9.40
N TYR A 121 19.13 -6.63 -9.91
CA TYR A 121 17.76 -6.41 -10.37
C TYR A 121 16.87 -5.87 -9.25
N GLY A 122 16.91 -6.49 -8.06
CA GLY A 122 16.12 -6.05 -6.91
C GLY A 122 16.45 -4.62 -6.49
N ARG A 123 17.75 -4.30 -6.39
CA ARG A 123 18.23 -2.95 -6.09
C ARG A 123 17.76 -1.93 -7.13
N MET A 124 17.90 -2.26 -8.42
CA MET A 124 17.49 -1.39 -9.51
C MET A 124 15.97 -1.20 -9.56
N ASN A 125 15.20 -2.26 -9.38
CA ASN A 125 13.74 -2.21 -9.38
C ASN A 125 13.22 -1.29 -8.26
N LEU A 126 13.77 -1.41 -7.05
CA LEU A 126 13.44 -0.50 -5.95
C LEU A 126 13.83 0.95 -6.25
N LEU A 127 14.97 1.17 -6.91
CA LEU A 127 15.39 2.50 -7.32
C LEU A 127 14.45 3.09 -8.38
N MET A 128 14.10 2.34 -9.42
CA MET A 128 13.18 2.77 -10.49
C MET A 128 11.78 3.05 -9.98
N LEU A 129 11.32 2.29 -8.98
CA LEU A 129 10.00 2.46 -8.38
C LEU A 129 9.95 3.53 -7.29
N ARG A 130 11.09 4.08 -6.84
CA ARG A 130 11.16 5.04 -5.74
C ARG A 130 10.12 6.16 -5.83
N ASN A 131 10.03 6.82 -6.98
CA ASN A 131 9.13 7.96 -7.19
C ASN A 131 7.67 7.53 -7.39
N PRO A 132 7.35 6.62 -8.35
CA PRO A 132 5.95 6.22 -8.58
C PRO A 132 5.35 5.47 -7.38
N THR A 133 6.14 4.72 -6.61
CA THR A 133 5.65 4.05 -5.39
C THR A 133 5.15 5.04 -4.36
N VAL A 134 5.84 6.17 -4.13
CA VAL A 134 5.39 7.18 -3.16
C VAL A 134 4.02 7.72 -3.54
N ILE A 135 3.82 8.11 -4.80
CA ILE A 135 2.54 8.69 -5.25
C ILE A 135 1.43 7.64 -5.22
N SER A 136 1.70 6.44 -5.74
CA SER A 136 0.70 5.37 -5.84
C SER A 136 0.29 4.85 -4.46
N ALA A 137 1.24 4.78 -3.52
CA ALA A 137 1.01 4.31 -2.16
C ALA A 137 0.17 5.28 -1.32
N LEU A 138 0.22 6.57 -1.66
CA LEU A 138 -0.39 7.64 -0.88
C LEU A 138 -1.66 8.21 -1.55
N ASP A 139 -2.25 7.46 -2.50
CA ASP A 139 -3.43 7.85 -3.28
C ASP A 139 -3.29 9.24 -3.97
N GLY A 140 -2.06 9.61 -4.32
CA GLY A 140 -1.77 10.81 -5.08
C GLY A 140 -2.12 10.65 -6.56
N ARG A 141 -2.19 11.77 -7.28
CA ARG A 141 -2.31 11.78 -8.75
C ARG A 141 -0.96 12.12 -9.35
N ALA A 142 -0.59 11.46 -10.44
CA ALA A 142 0.60 11.83 -11.20
C ALA A 142 0.42 11.56 -12.69
N LEU A 143 1.11 12.36 -13.50
CA LEU A 143 1.31 12.14 -14.91
C LEU A 143 2.74 12.46 -15.28
N THR A 144 3.20 11.90 -16.40
CA THR A 144 4.54 12.13 -16.92
C THR A 144 4.46 12.76 -18.29
N ILE A 145 5.23 13.83 -18.50
CA ILE A 145 5.40 14.50 -19.78
C ILE A 145 6.83 14.22 -20.27
N PRO A 146 7.04 13.88 -21.56
CA PRO A 146 8.38 13.81 -22.14
C PRO A 146 9.07 15.18 -22.09
N CYS A 147 10.30 15.24 -21.59
CA CYS A 147 11.07 16.49 -21.52
C CYS A 147 12.50 16.31 -22.10
N HIS A 148 12.63 15.52 -23.15
CA HIS A 148 13.88 15.23 -23.84
C HIS A 148 13.75 15.55 -25.34
N GLU A 149 14.89 15.84 -25.99
CA GLU A 149 14.95 16.02 -27.44
C GLU A 149 14.62 14.72 -28.19
N HIS A 150 14.02 14.85 -29.37
CA HIS A 150 13.71 13.69 -30.21
C HIS A 150 14.98 12.93 -30.61
N GLY A 151 15.01 11.62 -30.34
CA GLY A 151 16.18 10.77 -30.59
C GLY A 151 17.23 10.80 -29.46
N GLY A 152 17.05 11.64 -28.44
CA GLY A 152 17.84 11.63 -27.21
C GLY A 152 17.44 10.50 -26.25
N ALA A 153 18.14 10.41 -25.11
CA ALA A 153 17.75 9.50 -24.05
C ALA A 153 16.36 9.87 -23.50
N PRO A 154 15.43 8.92 -23.32
CA PRO A 154 14.08 9.22 -22.87
C PRO A 154 14.10 9.69 -21.42
N VAL A 155 13.80 10.97 -21.21
CA VAL A 155 13.60 11.56 -19.89
C VAL A 155 12.16 12.04 -19.78
N GLY A 156 11.51 11.65 -18.68
CA GLY A 156 10.18 12.09 -18.31
C GLY A 156 10.21 13.02 -17.11
N LEU A 157 9.36 14.04 -17.14
CA LEU A 157 9.05 14.92 -16.02
C LEU A 157 7.70 14.52 -15.45
N THR A 158 7.70 14.02 -14.23
CA THR A 158 6.48 13.67 -13.50
C THR A 158 6.00 14.86 -12.69
N ILE A 159 4.71 15.14 -12.82
CA ILE A 159 3.96 16.10 -12.00
C ILE A 159 3.05 15.27 -11.12
N ALA A 160 3.02 15.55 -9.81
CA ALA A 160 2.20 14.82 -8.85
C ALA A 160 1.48 15.75 -7.86
N CYS A 161 0.30 15.36 -7.38
CA CYS A 161 -0.47 16.11 -6.39
C CYS A 161 -1.20 15.21 -5.38
N ALA A 162 -1.81 15.82 -4.37
CA ALA A 162 -2.76 15.17 -3.47
C ALA A 162 -4.00 14.66 -4.21
N GLY A 163 -4.64 13.61 -3.67
CA GLY A 163 -5.89 13.07 -4.22
C GLY A 163 -7.02 14.10 -4.20
N GLY A 164 -7.91 14.05 -5.22
CA GLY A 164 -9.08 14.93 -5.31
C GLY A 164 -8.84 16.29 -5.98
N LEU A 165 -7.63 16.55 -6.49
CA LEU A 165 -7.24 17.79 -7.18
C LEU A 165 -7.15 17.64 -8.71
N ASP A 166 -7.79 16.63 -9.28
CA ASP A 166 -7.62 16.19 -10.67
C ASP A 166 -7.67 17.33 -11.71
N TRP A 167 -8.65 18.24 -11.62
CA TRP A 167 -8.79 19.33 -12.58
C TRP A 167 -7.67 20.38 -12.48
N ASN A 168 -7.30 20.77 -11.25
CA ASN A 168 -6.21 21.72 -11.03
C ASN A 168 -4.88 21.13 -11.49
N PHE A 169 -4.65 19.87 -11.15
CA PHE A 169 -3.49 19.08 -11.56
C PHE A 169 -3.35 19.00 -13.09
N LEU A 170 -4.43 18.68 -13.81
CA LEU A 170 -4.41 18.64 -15.27
C LEU A 170 -4.15 20.02 -15.89
N SER A 171 -4.66 21.10 -15.29
CA SER A 171 -4.39 22.47 -15.75
C SER A 171 -2.92 22.85 -15.59
N ILE A 172 -2.29 22.48 -14.46
CA ILE A 172 -0.86 22.68 -14.22
C ILE A 172 -0.04 21.90 -15.25
N ALA A 173 -0.38 20.62 -15.46
CA ALA A 173 0.30 19.78 -16.43
C ALA A 173 0.22 20.29 -17.86
N ALA A 174 -0.95 20.72 -18.32
CA ALA A 174 -1.11 21.32 -19.65
C ALA A 174 -0.27 22.59 -19.81
N THR A 175 -0.12 23.38 -18.75
CA THR A 175 0.74 24.57 -18.76
C THR A 175 2.21 24.20 -18.90
N ILE A 176 2.66 23.18 -18.17
CA ILE A 176 4.05 22.70 -18.24
C ILE A 176 4.36 22.04 -19.58
N GLU A 177 3.42 21.26 -20.14
CA GLU A 177 3.58 20.61 -21.45
C GLU A 177 3.89 21.63 -22.55
N ASN A 178 3.22 22.78 -22.55
CA ASN A 178 3.46 23.86 -23.51
C ASN A 178 4.87 24.46 -23.44
N ILE A 179 5.61 24.27 -22.34
CA ILE A 179 7.01 24.71 -22.22
C ILE A 179 7.96 23.78 -22.98
N PHE A 180 7.66 22.48 -23.02
CA PHE A 180 8.53 21.46 -23.63
C PHE A 180 8.15 21.11 -25.08
N LEU A 181 6.93 21.44 -25.52
CA LEU A 181 6.48 21.23 -26.90
C LEU A 181 6.62 22.46 -27.80
N ALA A 182 7.19 23.56 -27.30
CA ALA A 182 7.51 24.77 -28.06
C ALA A 182 8.94 24.71 -28.64
#